data_AF-A0A293LPX1-F1
#
_entry.id   AF-A0A293LPX1-F1
#
_cell.length_a   1.000
_cell.length_b   1.000
_cell.length_c   1.000
_cell.angle_alpha   90.00
_cell.angle_beta   90.00
_cell.angle_gamma   90.00
#
_symmetry.space_group_name_H-M   'P 1'
#
loop_
_entity.id
_entity.type
_entity.pdbx_description
1 polymer ?
#
loop_
_entity_poly.entity_id
_entity_poly.type
_entity_poly.pdbx_seq_one_letter_code
_entity_poly.pdbx_strand_id
1 'polypeptide(L)'
;MKHELPSLRRNAMDMLNAKLSMKDYFSSDDNEALLSLVKYLSNTSLGKLKFSEEVISTLSEEEAVLNRQTALLSLKLLIRYLGRDHPTNFAKVYDVLIKLMTMGDLHPALLSSSLLCFAEVSHAMPVQTIPHLSSLMPPFLAILQDKDRPEMVTLGLATTLHRIVECLSPFLSLYLAVIIREVCSLCAVYCTEASSQPATVQQRLSAVCKQIGQLVEVRVLTPAIEDAFKSLPGPACVQHLMVTFNSMLASAKDSELHGHLQQLQGLVILFLDYRHEHKDLGSEILDGAERHVVCAVTALCFKLSEETFRPFFCKIFSWATISEDESERDRVFTFYHLTEKLAETLKGLFVLFAGQFIKHSATILDMNHNRKTESPYLEDEAMCCQLLRHVLNTLGSCFQHKGKTFLVKERTTILTEPLVDQIENMLGEEVVVQSRVTECLVPCLAYFAAGCDDAARKEYHHKLLIKMRNTSAKVRYAALQVFRETVRKLGDDYLVLLPEAVPFLAELMEDDSTEVEQLCQEVIMEVEQILGEPLMKYF
;
A
#
# COMPACT_ATOMS: atom_id res chain seq x y z
N MET A 1 -6.34 -45.24 -26.13
CA MET A 1 -5.40 -44.17 -26.58
C MET A 1 -4.96 -44.27 -28.05
N LYS A 2 -4.83 -45.46 -28.66
CA LYS A 2 -4.36 -45.64 -30.06
C LYS A 2 -5.47 -45.58 -31.14
N HIS A 3 -6.73 -45.39 -30.73
CA HIS A 3 -7.88 -45.48 -31.61
C HIS A 3 -7.96 -44.26 -32.56
N GLU A 4 -8.36 -44.45 -33.81
CA GLU A 4 -8.43 -43.38 -34.82
C GLU A 4 -9.49 -42.32 -34.45
N LEU A 5 -10.67 -42.76 -34.02
CA LEU A 5 -11.76 -41.89 -33.54
C LEU A 5 -11.36 -41.01 -32.33
N PRO A 6 -11.43 -39.67 -32.45
CA PRO A 6 -11.13 -38.70 -31.38
C PRO A 6 -12.08 -38.79 -30.18
N SER A 7 -13.37 -39.01 -30.43
CA SER A 7 -14.40 -39.12 -29.40
C SER A 7 -14.17 -40.31 -28.46
N LEU A 8 -13.80 -41.48 -29.00
CA LEU A 8 -13.43 -42.66 -28.21
C LEU A 8 -12.13 -42.45 -27.42
N ARG A 9 -11.16 -41.73 -28.00
CA ARG A 9 -9.94 -41.34 -27.26
C ARG A 9 -10.29 -40.43 -26.09
N ARG A 10 -11.13 -39.42 -26.30
CA ARG A 10 -11.60 -38.50 -25.27
C ARG A 10 -12.29 -39.26 -24.13
N ASN A 11 -13.27 -40.12 -24.45
CA ASN A 11 -13.97 -40.92 -23.43
C ASN A 11 -13.00 -41.80 -22.61
N ALA A 12 -12.01 -42.43 -23.27
CA ALA A 12 -11.00 -43.21 -22.57
C ALA A 12 -10.10 -42.35 -21.67
N MET A 13 -9.74 -41.13 -22.10
CA MET A 13 -8.99 -40.17 -21.29
C MET A 13 -9.82 -39.63 -20.12
N ASP A 14 -11.11 -39.36 -20.31
CA ASP A 14 -12.00 -38.94 -19.22
C ASP A 14 -12.17 -40.03 -18.16
N MET A 15 -12.31 -41.30 -18.59
CA MET A 15 -12.30 -42.44 -17.67
C MET A 15 -10.97 -42.55 -16.92
N LEU A 16 -9.84 -42.34 -17.60
CA LEU A 16 -8.53 -42.31 -16.95
C LEU A 16 -8.44 -41.17 -15.93
N ASN A 17 -8.89 -39.96 -16.28
CA ASN A 17 -8.89 -38.79 -15.41
C ASN A 17 -9.74 -39.01 -14.15
N ALA A 18 -10.93 -39.61 -14.30
CA ALA A 18 -11.79 -39.96 -13.18
C ALA A 18 -11.10 -40.97 -12.24
N LYS A 19 -10.46 -42.00 -12.80
CA LYS A 19 -9.72 -43.01 -12.03
C LYS A 19 -8.48 -42.45 -11.34
N LEU A 20 -7.71 -41.58 -12.00
CA LEU A 20 -6.55 -40.90 -11.40
C LEU A 20 -6.94 -39.91 -10.30
N SER A 21 -8.18 -39.42 -10.31
CA SER A 21 -8.71 -38.52 -9.28
C SER A 21 -9.22 -39.25 -8.04
N MET A 22 -9.54 -40.55 -8.15
CA MET A 22 -9.89 -41.39 -7.00
C MET A 22 -8.62 -41.78 -6.25
N LYS A 23 -8.62 -41.61 -4.92
CA LYS A 23 -7.51 -42.09 -4.08
C LYS A 23 -7.43 -43.62 -4.16
N ASP A 24 -6.21 -44.13 -4.26
CA ASP A 24 -5.85 -45.55 -4.15
C ASP A 24 -6.48 -46.48 -5.21
N TYR A 25 -6.92 -45.95 -6.36
CA TYR A 25 -7.45 -46.79 -7.44
C TYR A 25 -6.36 -47.58 -8.17
N PHE A 26 -5.19 -46.98 -8.38
CA PHE A 26 -4.06 -47.59 -9.06
C PHE A 26 -3.04 -48.10 -8.03
N SER A 27 -2.47 -49.26 -8.30
CA SER A 27 -1.42 -49.88 -7.49
C SER A 27 -0.03 -49.63 -8.09
N SER A 28 1.04 -49.99 -7.38
CA SER A 28 2.41 -49.93 -7.90
C SER A 28 2.60 -50.73 -9.20
N ASP A 29 1.81 -51.79 -9.38
CA ASP A 29 1.91 -52.68 -10.53
C ASP A 29 1.37 -52.02 -11.80
N ASP A 30 0.51 -51.01 -11.66
CA ASP A 30 -0.06 -50.25 -12.78
C ASP A 30 0.90 -49.17 -13.31
N ASN A 31 1.97 -48.85 -12.56
CA ASN A 31 2.85 -47.71 -12.86
C ASN A 31 3.50 -47.84 -14.25
N GLU A 32 3.98 -49.02 -14.64
CA GLU A 32 4.63 -49.23 -15.94
C GLU A 32 3.64 -49.00 -17.10
N ALA A 33 2.41 -49.50 -16.95
CA ALA A 33 1.34 -49.30 -17.93
C ALA A 33 0.97 -47.82 -18.04
N LEU A 34 0.85 -47.10 -16.92
CA LEU A 34 0.56 -45.66 -16.89
C LEU A 34 1.68 -44.83 -17.51
N LEU A 35 2.94 -45.15 -17.24
CA LEU A 35 4.10 -44.46 -17.84
C LEU A 35 4.17 -44.64 -19.36
N SER A 36 3.74 -45.80 -19.87
CA SER A 36 3.68 -46.04 -21.33
C SER A 36 2.72 -45.07 -22.04
N LEU A 37 1.71 -44.54 -21.33
CA LEU A 37 0.72 -43.60 -21.87
C LEU A 37 1.30 -42.20 -22.08
N VAL A 38 2.36 -41.81 -21.36
CA VAL A 38 2.94 -40.46 -21.41
C VAL A 38 3.34 -40.08 -22.85
N LYS A 39 3.96 -41.02 -23.59
CA LYS A 39 4.34 -40.81 -24.99
C LYS A 39 3.12 -40.60 -25.89
N TYR A 40 2.05 -41.36 -25.68
CA TYR A 40 0.82 -41.23 -26.47
C TYR A 40 0.11 -39.91 -26.18
N LEU A 41 -0.05 -39.56 -24.91
CA LEU A 41 -0.69 -38.33 -24.50
C LEU A 41 0.09 -37.08 -24.96
N SER A 42 1.43 -37.13 -24.91
CA SER A 42 2.31 -36.06 -25.43
C SER A 42 2.17 -35.86 -26.95
N ASN A 43 1.94 -36.94 -27.70
CA ASN A 43 1.70 -36.84 -29.15
C ASN A 43 0.29 -36.34 -29.45
N THR A 44 -0.71 -36.75 -28.66
CA THR A 44 -2.09 -36.27 -28.77
C THR A 44 -2.17 -34.78 -28.49
N SER A 45 -1.52 -34.27 -27.45
CA SER A 45 -1.55 -32.83 -27.09
C SER A 45 -0.92 -31.94 -28.17
N LEU A 46 0.15 -32.41 -28.82
CA LEU A 46 0.78 -31.74 -29.97
C LEU A 46 0.00 -31.86 -31.29
N GLY A 47 -1.11 -32.62 -31.33
CA GLY A 47 -1.86 -32.86 -32.57
C GLY A 47 -1.11 -33.71 -33.60
N LYS A 48 -0.07 -34.44 -33.19
CA LYS A 48 0.81 -35.21 -34.10
C LYS A 48 0.30 -36.60 -34.47
N LEU A 49 -0.87 -36.98 -34.01
CA LEU A 49 -1.47 -38.26 -34.40
C LEU A 49 -1.99 -38.12 -35.83
N LYS A 50 -1.44 -38.93 -36.74
CA LYS A 50 -1.92 -39.03 -38.13
C LYS A 50 -3.36 -39.55 -38.10
N PHE A 51 -4.28 -38.79 -38.68
CA PHE A 51 -5.66 -39.20 -38.91
C PHE A 51 -5.77 -39.76 -40.35
N SER A 52 -6.70 -40.68 -40.58
CA SER A 52 -7.13 -41.03 -41.93
C SER A 52 -7.90 -39.85 -42.55
N GLU A 53 -7.83 -39.67 -43.88
CA GLU A 53 -8.42 -38.53 -44.60
C GLU A 53 -9.93 -38.37 -44.34
N GLU A 54 -10.66 -39.47 -44.10
CA GLU A 54 -12.09 -39.49 -43.78
C GLU A 54 -12.45 -38.93 -42.40
N VAL A 55 -11.53 -39.04 -41.43
CA VAL A 55 -11.73 -38.54 -40.07
C VAL A 55 -11.35 -37.06 -39.97
N ILE A 56 -10.42 -36.59 -40.81
CA ILE A 56 -10.03 -35.18 -40.89
C ILE A 56 -11.18 -34.33 -41.44
N SER A 57 -11.92 -34.84 -42.43
CA SER A 57 -13.02 -34.11 -43.08
C SER A 57 -14.29 -33.99 -42.22
N THR A 58 -14.43 -34.80 -41.17
CA THR A 58 -15.59 -34.86 -40.27
C THR A 58 -15.32 -34.29 -38.87
N LEU A 59 -14.07 -34.00 -38.55
CA LEU A 59 -13.64 -33.45 -37.27
C LEU A 59 -13.91 -31.94 -37.19
N SER A 60 -14.79 -31.54 -36.27
CA SER A 60 -14.88 -30.14 -35.87
C SER A 60 -13.59 -29.69 -35.21
N GLU A 61 -13.15 -28.46 -35.46
CA GLU A 61 -12.00 -27.83 -34.80
C GLU A 61 -12.17 -27.85 -33.27
N GLU A 62 -13.39 -27.67 -32.77
CA GLU A 62 -13.71 -27.72 -31.34
C GLU A 62 -13.45 -29.10 -30.73
N GLU A 63 -13.82 -30.17 -31.43
CA GLU A 63 -13.57 -31.54 -30.97
C GLU A 63 -12.08 -31.88 -30.96
N ALA A 64 -11.34 -31.36 -31.95
CA ALA A 64 -9.89 -31.51 -32.00
C ALA A 64 -9.22 -30.79 -30.82
N VAL A 65 -9.65 -29.57 -30.49
CA VAL A 65 -9.17 -28.80 -29.33
C VAL A 65 -9.50 -29.51 -28.01
N LEU A 66 -10.74 -29.96 -27.83
CA LEU A 66 -11.17 -30.69 -26.64
C LEU A 66 -10.35 -31.96 -26.41
N ASN A 67 -10.12 -32.75 -27.46
CA ASN A 67 -9.33 -33.97 -27.36
C ASN A 67 -7.88 -33.68 -26.93
N ARG A 68 -7.26 -32.62 -27.47
CA ARG A 68 -5.92 -32.16 -27.05
C ARG A 68 -5.91 -31.67 -25.60
N GLN A 69 -6.96 -30.96 -25.19
CA GLN A 69 -7.13 -30.48 -23.82
C GLN A 69 -7.24 -31.63 -22.81
N THR A 70 -8.10 -32.62 -23.08
CA THR A 70 -8.26 -33.80 -22.21
C THR A 70 -6.96 -34.60 -22.11
N ALA A 71 -6.16 -34.66 -23.18
CA ALA A 71 -4.83 -35.27 -23.15
C ALA A 71 -3.86 -34.53 -22.22
N LEU A 72 -3.85 -33.18 -22.23
CA LEU A 72 -3.05 -32.38 -21.31
C LEU A 72 -3.51 -32.52 -19.86
N LEU A 73 -4.82 -32.60 -19.62
CA LEU A 73 -5.36 -32.86 -18.28
C LEU A 73 -4.94 -34.25 -17.77
N SER A 74 -4.96 -35.26 -18.64
CA SER A 74 -4.48 -36.61 -18.32
C SER A 74 -2.99 -36.61 -17.98
N LEU A 75 -2.17 -35.89 -18.77
CA LEU A 75 -0.75 -35.71 -18.48
C LEU A 75 -0.53 -35.04 -17.13
N LYS A 76 -1.27 -33.96 -16.85
CA LYS A 76 -1.21 -33.25 -15.58
C LYS A 76 -1.49 -34.18 -14.40
N LEU A 77 -2.56 -34.98 -14.46
CA LEU A 77 -2.90 -35.92 -13.38
C LEU A 77 -1.86 -37.04 -13.24
N LEU A 78 -1.30 -37.54 -14.34
CA LEU A 78 -0.21 -38.52 -14.31
C LEU A 78 1.06 -37.96 -13.70
N ILE A 79 1.41 -36.70 -14.01
CA ILE A 79 2.57 -36.01 -13.42
C ILE A 79 2.38 -35.84 -11.92
N ARG A 80 1.17 -35.50 -11.48
CA ARG A 80 0.83 -35.43 -10.06
C ARG A 80 1.00 -36.77 -9.35
N TYR A 81 0.61 -37.86 -9.99
CA TYR A 81 0.64 -39.21 -9.41
C TYR A 81 2.05 -39.84 -9.43
N LEU A 82 2.77 -39.77 -10.57
CA LEU A 82 4.03 -40.51 -10.80
C LEU A 82 5.27 -39.62 -11.01
N GLY A 83 5.10 -38.30 -11.12
CA GLY A 83 6.19 -37.41 -11.52
C GLY A 83 7.37 -37.43 -10.55
N ARG A 84 7.10 -37.56 -9.24
CA ARG A 84 8.14 -37.59 -8.19
C ARG A 84 9.02 -38.84 -8.29
N ASP A 85 8.42 -39.99 -8.56
CA ASP A 85 9.11 -41.28 -8.55
C ASP A 85 9.76 -41.61 -9.90
N HIS A 86 9.21 -41.10 -11.00
CA HIS A 86 9.67 -41.43 -12.36
C HIS A 86 9.89 -40.19 -13.26
N PRO A 87 10.75 -39.23 -12.84
CA PRO A 87 10.92 -37.96 -13.54
C PRO A 87 11.43 -38.08 -14.98
N THR A 88 12.29 -39.07 -15.26
CA THR A 88 12.91 -39.30 -16.58
C THR A 88 11.88 -39.57 -17.67
N ASN A 89 10.76 -40.19 -17.31
CA ASN A 89 9.70 -40.57 -18.25
C ASN A 89 8.90 -39.34 -18.73
N PHE A 90 8.93 -38.25 -17.95
CA PHE A 90 8.25 -37.00 -18.26
C PHE A 90 9.16 -35.94 -18.90
N ALA A 91 10.44 -36.23 -19.16
CA ALA A 91 11.37 -35.25 -19.74
C ALA A 91 10.87 -34.64 -21.07
N LYS A 92 10.20 -35.44 -21.92
CA LYS A 92 9.63 -34.97 -23.20
C LYS A 92 8.43 -34.03 -23.03
N VAL A 93 7.83 -33.97 -21.84
CA VAL A 93 6.71 -33.05 -21.56
C VAL A 93 7.20 -31.60 -21.60
N TYR A 94 8.44 -31.31 -21.19
CA TYR A 94 9.00 -29.96 -21.30
C TYR A 94 9.03 -29.48 -22.76
N ASP A 95 9.49 -30.31 -23.71
CA ASP A 95 9.47 -29.98 -25.14
C ASP A 95 8.06 -29.73 -25.68
N VAL A 96 7.07 -30.46 -25.15
CA VAL A 96 5.66 -30.28 -25.51
C VAL A 96 5.16 -28.93 -25.02
N LEU A 97 5.43 -28.59 -23.75
CA LEU A 97 5.02 -27.33 -23.14
C LEU A 97 5.65 -26.13 -23.86
N ILE A 98 6.95 -26.17 -24.14
CA ILE A 98 7.65 -25.12 -24.88
C ILE A 98 6.96 -24.90 -26.23
N LYS A 99 6.73 -25.97 -27.00
CA LYS A 99 6.07 -25.87 -28.32
C LYS A 99 4.68 -25.29 -28.22
N LEU A 100 3.86 -25.76 -27.27
CA LEU A 100 2.49 -25.27 -27.08
C LEU A 100 2.49 -23.78 -26.73
N MET A 101 3.38 -23.33 -25.84
CA MET A 101 3.43 -21.93 -25.40
C MET A 101 4.05 -20.99 -26.44
N THR A 102 4.82 -21.50 -27.39
CA THR A 102 5.39 -20.70 -28.50
C THR A 102 4.48 -20.59 -29.73
N MET A 103 3.40 -21.38 -29.81
CA MET A 103 2.48 -21.32 -30.95
C MET A 103 1.56 -20.11 -30.83
N GLY A 104 1.66 -19.15 -31.78
CA GLY A 104 0.88 -17.91 -31.75
C GLY A 104 -0.64 -18.12 -31.87
N ASP A 105 -1.10 -19.04 -32.72
CA ASP A 105 -2.53 -19.27 -32.98
C ASP A 105 -3.13 -20.42 -32.14
N LEU A 106 -2.71 -20.55 -30.88
CA LEU A 106 -3.22 -21.62 -30.02
C LEU A 106 -4.58 -21.24 -29.42
N HIS A 107 -5.57 -22.14 -29.53
CA HIS A 107 -6.87 -21.93 -28.90
C HIS A 107 -6.74 -21.65 -27.39
N PRO A 108 -7.42 -20.62 -26.81
CA PRO A 108 -7.22 -20.18 -25.43
C PRO A 108 -7.38 -21.27 -24.36
N ALA A 109 -8.35 -22.16 -24.53
CA ALA A 109 -8.57 -23.29 -23.62
C ALA A 109 -7.38 -24.26 -23.57
N LEU A 110 -6.70 -24.46 -24.70
CA LEU A 110 -5.53 -25.31 -24.80
C LEU A 110 -4.29 -24.62 -24.21
N LEU A 111 -4.17 -23.30 -24.40
CA LEU A 111 -3.13 -22.48 -23.77
C LEU A 111 -3.25 -22.53 -22.24
N SER A 112 -4.44 -22.29 -21.70
CA SER A 112 -4.70 -22.38 -20.26
C SER A 112 -4.37 -23.77 -19.70
N SER A 113 -4.74 -24.85 -20.42
CA SER A 113 -4.42 -26.22 -19.99
C SER A 113 -2.93 -26.54 -20.05
N SER A 114 -2.20 -25.92 -20.99
CA SER A 114 -0.73 -26.02 -21.08
C SER A 114 -0.07 -25.30 -19.90
N LEU A 115 -0.53 -24.10 -19.54
CA LEU A 115 -0.08 -23.35 -18.37
C LEU A 115 -0.30 -24.14 -17.07
N LEU A 116 -1.47 -24.75 -16.90
CA LEU A 116 -1.78 -25.59 -15.74
C LEU A 116 -0.93 -26.87 -15.68
N CYS A 117 -0.53 -27.41 -16.84
CA CYS A 117 0.39 -28.53 -16.90
C CYS A 117 1.82 -28.09 -16.51
N PHE A 118 2.26 -26.91 -16.96
CA PHE A 118 3.52 -26.31 -16.53
C PHE A 118 3.56 -26.05 -15.01
N ALA A 119 2.45 -25.57 -14.44
CA ALA A 119 2.30 -25.41 -13.00
C ALA A 119 2.51 -26.73 -12.24
N GLU A 120 1.94 -27.82 -12.76
CA GLU A 120 2.01 -29.13 -12.14
C GLU A 120 3.41 -29.74 -12.26
N VAL A 121 4.06 -29.61 -13.42
CA VAL A 121 5.44 -30.07 -13.61
C VAL A 121 6.39 -29.35 -12.66
N SER A 122 6.24 -28.04 -12.52
CA SER A 122 7.03 -27.22 -11.59
C SER A 122 6.84 -27.64 -10.13
N HIS A 123 5.64 -28.09 -9.77
CA HIS A 123 5.31 -28.54 -8.42
C HIS A 123 5.74 -29.98 -8.12
N ALA A 124 5.51 -30.91 -9.06
CA ALA A 124 5.82 -32.32 -8.88
C ALA A 124 7.31 -32.63 -9.04
N MET A 125 8.01 -31.89 -9.91
CA MET A 125 9.40 -32.16 -10.31
C MET A 125 10.25 -30.87 -10.36
N PRO A 126 10.41 -30.12 -9.25
CA PRO A 126 11.12 -28.84 -9.25
C PRO A 126 12.57 -28.95 -9.71
N VAL A 127 13.32 -29.95 -9.22
CA VAL A 127 14.74 -30.17 -9.57
C VAL A 127 14.93 -30.36 -11.07
N GLN A 128 14.02 -31.10 -11.71
CA GLN A 128 14.08 -31.39 -13.15
C GLN A 128 13.54 -30.25 -13.99
N THR A 129 12.77 -29.33 -13.40
CA THR A 129 12.26 -28.15 -14.10
C THR A 129 13.34 -27.08 -14.25
N ILE A 130 14.29 -26.98 -13.31
CA ILE A 130 15.36 -25.95 -13.30
C ILE A 130 16.14 -25.87 -14.62
N PRO A 131 16.64 -26.97 -15.23
CA PRO A 131 17.39 -26.90 -16.49
C PRO A 131 16.57 -26.36 -17.67
N HIS A 132 15.24 -26.51 -17.61
CA HIS A 132 14.33 -26.07 -18.65
C HIS A 132 13.76 -24.66 -18.41
N LEU A 133 14.00 -24.08 -17.23
CA LEU A 133 13.42 -22.79 -16.84
C LEU A 133 13.80 -21.66 -17.80
N SER A 134 15.06 -21.64 -18.27
CA SER A 134 15.55 -20.65 -19.24
C SER A 134 14.82 -20.69 -20.60
N SER A 135 14.24 -21.83 -20.95
CA SER A 135 13.46 -22.02 -22.18
C SER A 135 11.95 -21.85 -21.98
N LEU A 136 11.45 -22.09 -20.76
CA LEU A 136 10.02 -22.02 -20.43
C LEU A 136 9.58 -20.62 -20.00
N MET A 137 10.45 -19.89 -19.28
CA MET A 137 10.11 -18.55 -18.77
C MET A 137 9.92 -17.51 -19.87
N PRO A 138 10.74 -17.42 -20.93
CA PRO A 138 10.51 -16.43 -21.99
C PRO A 138 9.12 -16.52 -22.67
N PRO A 139 8.64 -17.68 -23.16
CA PRO A 139 7.30 -17.76 -23.72
C PRO A 139 6.21 -17.57 -22.65
N PHE A 140 6.45 -18.02 -21.41
CA PHE A 140 5.54 -17.77 -20.29
C PHE A 140 5.35 -16.27 -20.03
N LEU A 141 6.43 -15.51 -19.98
CA LEU A 141 6.42 -14.07 -19.77
C LEU A 141 5.78 -13.34 -20.96
N ALA A 142 6.02 -13.78 -22.18
CA ALA A 142 5.35 -13.20 -23.35
C ALA A 142 3.81 -13.33 -23.25
N ILE A 143 3.30 -14.49 -22.85
CA ILE A 143 1.86 -14.70 -22.60
C ILE A 143 1.39 -13.87 -21.40
N LEU A 144 2.22 -13.72 -20.37
CA LEU A 144 1.89 -12.94 -19.17
C LEU A 144 1.76 -11.44 -19.49
N GLN A 145 2.59 -10.92 -20.39
CA GLN A 145 2.61 -9.53 -20.85
C GLN A 145 1.50 -9.21 -21.85
N ASP A 146 0.94 -10.23 -22.50
CA ASP A 146 -0.22 -10.07 -23.38
C ASP A 146 -1.46 -9.68 -22.55
N LYS A 147 -2.00 -8.49 -22.85
CA LYS A 147 -3.16 -7.91 -22.18
C LYS A 147 -4.47 -8.34 -22.81
N ASP A 148 -4.47 -8.74 -24.09
CA ASP A 148 -5.68 -9.10 -24.81
C ASP A 148 -5.89 -10.62 -24.77
N ARG A 149 -6.32 -11.11 -23.61
CA ARG A 149 -6.50 -12.54 -23.39
C ARG A 149 -7.77 -12.89 -22.64
N PRO A 150 -8.37 -14.07 -22.92
CA PRO A 150 -9.51 -14.55 -22.17
C PRO A 150 -9.20 -14.81 -20.69
N GLU A 151 -10.21 -14.62 -19.85
CA GLU A 151 -10.11 -14.77 -18.39
C GLU A 151 -9.58 -16.15 -17.94
N MET A 152 -9.95 -17.22 -18.65
CA MET A 152 -9.47 -18.58 -18.39
C MET A 152 -7.94 -18.69 -18.52
N VAL A 153 -7.32 -17.91 -19.41
CA VAL A 153 -5.86 -17.85 -19.56
C VAL A 153 -5.26 -17.08 -18.38
N THR A 154 -5.87 -15.97 -17.96
CA THR A 154 -5.44 -15.20 -16.78
C THR A 154 -5.48 -16.05 -15.50
N LEU A 155 -6.53 -16.83 -15.27
CA LEU A 155 -6.59 -17.77 -14.13
C LEU A 155 -5.51 -18.86 -14.22
N GLY A 156 -5.27 -19.37 -15.44
CA GLY A 156 -4.17 -20.30 -15.72
C GLY A 156 -2.82 -19.71 -15.32
N LEU A 157 -2.51 -18.49 -15.78
CA LEU A 157 -1.27 -17.77 -15.46
C LEU A 157 -1.12 -17.52 -13.97
N ALA A 158 -2.16 -17.04 -13.28
CA ALA A 158 -2.13 -16.79 -11.84
C ALA A 158 -1.84 -18.09 -11.06
N THR A 159 -2.44 -19.21 -11.48
CA THR A 159 -2.20 -20.53 -10.87
C THR A 159 -0.78 -21.03 -11.14
N THR A 160 -0.28 -20.82 -12.35
CA THR A 160 1.09 -21.18 -12.73
C THR A 160 2.11 -20.35 -11.98
N LEU A 161 1.92 -19.03 -11.87
CA LEU A 161 2.76 -18.12 -11.07
C LEU A 161 2.83 -18.56 -9.62
N HIS A 162 1.67 -18.85 -9.02
CA HIS A 162 1.59 -19.34 -7.64
C HIS A 162 2.48 -20.58 -7.43
N ARG A 163 2.41 -21.57 -8.33
CA ARG A 163 3.23 -22.80 -8.21
C ARG A 163 4.71 -22.58 -8.51
N ILE A 164 5.02 -21.72 -9.48
CA ILE A 164 6.41 -21.38 -9.82
C ILE A 164 7.07 -20.65 -8.65
N VAL A 165 6.41 -19.65 -8.07
CA VAL A 165 6.92 -18.93 -6.89
C VAL A 165 7.05 -19.87 -5.70
N GLU A 166 6.08 -20.76 -5.47
CA GLU A 166 6.13 -21.74 -4.37
C GLU A 166 7.30 -22.72 -4.47
N CYS A 167 7.60 -23.23 -5.67
CA CYS A 167 8.51 -24.35 -5.85
C CYS A 167 9.90 -23.96 -6.37
N LEU A 168 10.03 -22.79 -7.01
CA LEU A 168 11.22 -22.38 -7.75
C LEU A 168 11.72 -20.98 -7.35
N SER A 169 11.24 -20.38 -6.24
CA SER A 169 11.62 -19.02 -5.81
C SER A 169 13.13 -18.69 -5.89
N PRO A 170 14.08 -19.59 -5.53
CA PRO A 170 15.51 -19.25 -5.56
C PRO A 170 16.06 -19.04 -6.98
N PHE A 171 15.36 -19.52 -8.01
CA PHE A 171 15.80 -19.52 -9.40
C PHE A 171 15.10 -18.45 -10.25
N LEU A 172 14.27 -17.60 -9.65
CA LEU A 172 13.47 -16.59 -10.35
C LEU A 172 14.12 -15.21 -10.43
N SER A 173 15.33 -15.03 -9.91
CA SER A 173 16.00 -13.71 -9.81
C SER A 173 15.99 -12.90 -11.11
N LEU A 174 16.27 -13.55 -12.25
CA LEU A 174 16.31 -12.91 -13.58
C LEU A 174 14.94 -12.48 -14.12
N TYR A 175 13.86 -13.05 -13.61
CA TYR A 175 12.50 -12.85 -14.10
C TYR A 175 11.65 -12.04 -13.13
N LEU A 176 12.13 -11.84 -11.90
CA LEU A 176 11.34 -11.38 -10.77
C LEU A 176 10.78 -9.97 -10.97
N ALA A 177 11.57 -9.04 -11.50
CA ALA A 177 11.11 -7.68 -11.77
C ALA A 177 9.94 -7.66 -12.77
N VAL A 178 10.04 -8.43 -13.85
CA VAL A 178 8.97 -8.57 -14.86
C VAL A 178 7.75 -9.24 -14.25
N ILE A 179 7.94 -10.34 -13.51
CA ILE A 179 6.84 -11.05 -12.82
C ILE A 179 6.09 -10.11 -11.88
N ILE A 180 6.81 -9.36 -11.04
CA ILE A 180 6.20 -8.43 -10.08
C ILE A 180 5.41 -7.34 -10.81
N ARG A 181 6.00 -6.72 -11.84
CA ARG A 181 5.34 -5.69 -12.64
C ARG A 181 4.04 -6.21 -13.26
N GLU A 182 4.09 -7.36 -13.94
CA GLU A 182 2.91 -7.92 -14.60
C GLU A 182 1.85 -8.38 -13.59
N VAL A 183 2.25 -9.00 -12.47
CA VAL A 183 1.30 -9.37 -11.41
C VAL A 183 0.61 -8.14 -10.84
N CYS A 184 1.35 -7.05 -10.58
CA CYS A 184 0.75 -5.80 -10.10
C CYS A 184 -0.20 -5.19 -11.13
N SER A 185 0.15 -5.23 -12.43
CA SER A 185 -0.73 -4.78 -13.52
C SER A 185 -2.01 -5.61 -13.60
N LEU A 186 -1.95 -6.92 -13.41
CA LEU A 186 -3.13 -7.78 -13.40
C LEU A 186 -3.98 -7.55 -12.16
N CYS A 187 -3.36 -7.37 -11.00
CA CYS A 187 -4.08 -7.01 -9.79
C CYS A 187 -4.82 -5.68 -9.98
N ALA A 188 -4.20 -4.67 -10.59
CA ALA A 188 -4.84 -3.38 -10.85
C ALA A 188 -6.08 -3.48 -11.76
N VAL A 189 -6.15 -4.48 -12.65
CA VAL A 189 -7.32 -4.71 -13.52
C VAL A 189 -8.41 -5.51 -12.79
N TYR A 190 -8.03 -6.60 -12.11
CA TYR A 190 -8.98 -7.58 -11.58
C TYR A 190 -9.33 -7.43 -10.09
N CYS A 191 -8.60 -6.60 -9.34
CA CYS A 191 -8.78 -6.43 -7.89
C CYS A 191 -9.44 -5.10 -7.51
N THR A 192 -10.12 -4.43 -8.44
CA THR A 192 -10.81 -3.16 -8.18
C THR A 192 -12.16 -3.39 -7.47
N GLU A 193 -12.45 -2.54 -6.49
CA GLU A 193 -13.65 -2.62 -5.63
C GLU A 193 -14.98 -2.55 -6.42
N ALA A 194 -14.96 -2.00 -7.64
CA ALA A 194 -16.13 -1.82 -8.50
C ALA A 194 -16.40 -3.00 -9.46
N SER A 195 -15.56 -4.04 -9.47
CA SER A 195 -15.63 -5.08 -10.50
C SER A 195 -16.48 -6.27 -10.07
N SER A 196 -17.48 -6.63 -10.89
CA SER A 196 -18.29 -7.86 -10.82
C SER A 196 -17.50 -9.12 -11.23
N GLN A 197 -16.18 -9.11 -10.99
CA GLN A 197 -15.25 -10.11 -11.47
C GLN A 197 -15.14 -11.27 -10.46
N PRO A 198 -14.79 -12.49 -10.92
CA PRO A 198 -14.83 -13.66 -10.07
C PRO A 198 -13.75 -13.61 -8.98
N ALA A 199 -14.20 -13.72 -7.72
CA ALA A 199 -13.37 -13.68 -6.51
C ALA A 199 -12.16 -14.64 -6.53
N THR A 200 -12.20 -15.68 -7.36
CA THR A 200 -11.13 -16.69 -7.47
C THR A 200 -9.85 -16.12 -8.10
N VAL A 201 -9.93 -15.30 -9.15
CA VAL A 201 -8.75 -14.70 -9.80
C VAL A 201 -8.10 -13.69 -8.85
N GLN A 202 -8.89 -12.85 -8.21
CA GLN A 202 -8.45 -11.87 -7.21
C GLN A 202 -7.73 -12.56 -6.03
N GLN A 203 -8.31 -13.62 -5.48
CA GLN A 203 -7.69 -14.39 -4.39
C GLN A 203 -6.36 -15.02 -4.81
N ARG A 204 -6.27 -15.55 -6.05
CA ARG A 204 -5.03 -16.14 -6.56
C ARG A 204 -3.93 -15.10 -6.77
N LEU A 205 -4.24 -13.99 -7.42
CA LEU A 205 -3.27 -12.93 -7.68
C LEU A 205 -2.74 -12.29 -6.38
N SER A 206 -3.63 -11.98 -5.44
CA SER A 206 -3.23 -11.46 -4.12
C SER A 206 -2.38 -12.46 -3.32
N ALA A 207 -2.65 -13.77 -3.46
CA ALA A 207 -1.80 -14.80 -2.87
C ALA A 207 -0.40 -14.85 -3.51
N VAL A 208 -0.29 -14.63 -4.83
CA VAL A 208 1.01 -14.54 -5.52
C VAL A 208 1.83 -13.38 -4.98
N CYS A 209 1.26 -12.17 -4.84
CA CYS A 209 1.97 -11.01 -4.26
C CYS A 209 2.54 -11.34 -2.86
N LYS A 210 1.72 -11.97 -2.00
CA LYS A 210 2.14 -12.35 -0.65
C LYS A 210 3.24 -13.41 -0.67
N GLN A 211 3.11 -14.43 -1.52
CA GLN A 211 4.10 -15.50 -1.64
C GLN A 211 5.45 -15.01 -2.18
N ILE A 212 5.45 -14.07 -3.12
CA ILE A 212 6.70 -13.47 -3.61
C ILE A 212 7.43 -12.82 -2.42
N GLY A 213 6.74 -12.06 -1.58
CA GLY A 213 7.32 -11.47 -0.37
C GLY A 213 7.76 -12.51 0.68
N GLN A 214 7.06 -13.64 0.79
CA GLN A 214 7.36 -14.64 1.82
C GLN A 214 8.48 -15.61 1.45
N LEU A 215 8.62 -15.95 0.16
CA LEU A 215 9.47 -17.05 -0.30
C LEU A 215 10.75 -16.60 -1.00
N VAL A 216 10.85 -15.34 -1.42
CA VAL A 216 12.06 -14.78 -2.04
C VAL A 216 12.90 -14.07 -0.99
N GLU A 217 14.20 -14.35 -0.96
CA GLU A 217 15.14 -13.70 -0.03
C GLU A 217 15.20 -12.18 -0.24
N VAL A 218 15.31 -11.42 0.85
CA VAL A 218 15.35 -9.94 0.86
C VAL A 218 16.40 -9.39 -0.10
N ARG A 219 17.58 -10.03 -0.16
CA ARG A 219 18.70 -9.64 -1.04
C ARG A 219 18.31 -9.60 -2.52
N VAL A 220 17.50 -10.56 -2.96
CA VAL A 220 17.09 -10.71 -4.37
C VAL A 220 15.82 -9.91 -4.64
N LEU A 221 14.92 -9.88 -3.67
CA LEU A 221 13.63 -9.22 -3.82
C LEU A 221 13.75 -7.69 -3.81
N THR A 222 14.64 -7.10 -2.99
CA THR A 222 14.84 -5.65 -2.92
C THR A 222 15.16 -5.01 -4.27
N PRO A 223 16.19 -5.43 -5.03
CA PRO A 223 16.46 -4.85 -6.35
C PRO A 223 15.35 -5.16 -7.37
N ALA A 224 14.71 -6.33 -7.28
CA ALA A 224 13.60 -6.65 -8.18
C ALA A 224 12.36 -5.77 -7.95
N ILE A 225 12.08 -5.41 -6.70
CA ILE A 225 11.04 -4.43 -6.35
C ILE A 225 11.42 -3.04 -6.86
N GLU A 226 12.69 -2.64 -6.74
CA GLU A 226 13.19 -1.37 -7.26
C GLU A 226 12.98 -1.25 -8.78
N ASP A 227 13.40 -2.25 -9.54
CA ASP A 227 13.24 -2.30 -11.00
C ASP A 227 11.77 -2.39 -11.42
N ALA A 228 10.96 -3.15 -10.68
CA ALA A 228 9.53 -3.24 -10.92
C ALA A 228 8.83 -1.91 -10.66
N PHE A 229 9.19 -1.19 -9.59
CA PHE A 229 8.62 0.09 -9.23
C PHE A 229 8.84 1.15 -10.32
N LYS A 230 10.08 1.26 -10.81
CA LYS A 230 10.46 2.19 -11.90
C LYS A 230 9.75 1.90 -13.23
N SER A 231 9.21 0.70 -13.40
CA SER A 231 8.57 0.27 -14.65
C SER A 231 7.06 0.02 -14.51
N LEU A 232 6.44 0.46 -13.41
CA LEU A 232 5.00 0.30 -13.21
C LEU A 232 4.20 1.08 -14.26
N PRO A 233 3.13 0.50 -14.84
CA PRO A 233 2.33 1.17 -15.87
C PRO A 233 1.34 2.18 -15.30
N GLY A 234 1.10 2.18 -13.99
CA GLY A 234 0.15 3.11 -13.38
C GLY A 234 0.00 2.99 -11.87
N PRO A 235 -0.68 3.97 -11.25
CA PRO A 235 -0.72 4.17 -9.80
C PRO A 235 -1.45 3.08 -9.02
N ALA A 236 -2.48 2.46 -9.62
CA ALA A 236 -3.18 1.32 -8.99
C ALA A 236 -2.23 0.12 -8.74
N CYS A 237 -1.13 0.00 -9.50
CA CYS A 237 -0.16 -1.05 -9.29
C CYS A 237 0.68 -0.85 -8.02
N VAL A 238 0.84 0.39 -7.57
CA VAL A 238 1.65 0.74 -6.39
C VAL A 238 1.10 0.04 -5.15
N GLN A 239 -0.21 0.02 -4.96
CA GLN A 239 -0.87 -0.70 -3.87
C GLN A 239 -0.44 -2.16 -3.80
N HIS A 240 -0.44 -2.86 -4.93
CA HIS A 240 -0.13 -4.29 -4.99
C HIS A 240 1.38 -4.56 -4.84
N LEU A 241 2.23 -3.65 -5.29
CA LEU A 241 3.66 -3.72 -5.00
C LEU A 241 3.93 -3.55 -3.50
N MET A 242 3.26 -2.59 -2.86
CA MET A 242 3.37 -2.36 -1.41
C MET A 242 2.90 -3.56 -0.59
N VAL A 243 1.92 -4.34 -1.06
CA VAL A 243 1.55 -5.63 -0.44
C VAL A 243 2.71 -6.63 -0.49
N THR A 244 3.42 -6.69 -1.61
CA THR A 244 4.59 -7.58 -1.79
C THR A 244 5.74 -7.14 -0.88
N PHE A 245 6.04 -5.84 -0.86
CA PHE A 245 7.05 -5.26 0.02
C PHE A 245 6.72 -5.49 1.50
N ASN A 246 5.47 -5.24 1.94
CA ASN A 246 5.07 -5.50 3.33
C ASN A 246 5.12 -6.99 3.69
N SER A 247 4.84 -7.89 2.74
CA SER A 247 4.97 -9.33 2.95
C SER A 247 6.43 -9.74 3.11
N MET A 248 7.35 -9.12 2.35
CA MET A 248 8.80 -9.25 2.53
C MET A 248 9.25 -8.75 3.90
N LEU A 249 8.77 -7.57 4.31
CA LEU A 249 9.10 -7.05 5.63
C LEU A 249 8.63 -8.00 6.71
N ALA A 250 7.38 -8.49 6.65
CA ALA A 250 6.81 -9.37 7.66
C ALA A 250 7.56 -10.71 7.81
N SER A 251 8.00 -11.31 6.69
CA SER A 251 8.71 -12.60 6.67
C SER A 251 10.19 -12.48 7.04
N ALA A 252 10.83 -11.35 6.73
CA ALA A 252 12.26 -11.16 6.92
C ALA A 252 12.67 -11.17 8.40
N LYS A 253 13.79 -11.85 8.68
CA LYS A 253 14.45 -11.80 10.00
C LYS A 253 15.14 -10.45 10.19
N ASP A 254 15.20 -9.99 11.43
CA ASP A 254 15.84 -8.71 11.75
C ASP A 254 17.29 -8.65 11.27
N SER A 255 18.07 -9.73 11.41
CA SER A 255 19.46 -9.78 10.92
C SER A 255 19.60 -9.58 9.41
N GLU A 256 18.64 -10.09 8.61
CA GLU A 256 18.64 -9.95 7.16
C GLU A 256 18.28 -8.51 6.75
N LEU A 257 17.29 -7.91 7.43
CA LEU A 257 16.92 -6.50 7.23
C LEU A 257 18.08 -5.57 7.57
N HIS A 258 18.79 -5.81 8.68
CA HIS A 258 19.96 -5.02 9.06
C HIS A 258 21.09 -5.15 8.04
N GLY A 259 21.33 -6.36 7.51
CA GLY A 259 22.34 -6.60 6.47
C GLY A 259 22.06 -5.88 5.14
N HIS A 260 20.79 -5.62 4.84
CA HIS A 260 20.34 -4.96 3.61
C HIS A 260 19.77 -3.54 3.81
N LEU A 261 20.01 -2.96 4.98
CA LEU A 261 19.37 -1.70 5.38
C LEU A 261 19.67 -0.55 4.41
N GLN A 262 20.91 -0.42 3.92
CA GLN A 262 21.24 0.64 2.98
C GLN A 262 20.45 0.56 1.66
N GLN A 263 20.26 -0.64 1.12
CA GLN A 263 19.44 -0.82 -0.09
C GLN A 263 17.97 -0.53 0.20
N LEU A 264 17.44 -1.00 1.33
CA LEU A 264 16.07 -0.72 1.75
C LEU A 264 15.82 0.78 1.94
N GLN A 265 16.78 1.51 2.53
CA GLN A 265 16.67 2.96 2.68
C GLN A 265 16.68 3.68 1.33
N GLY A 266 17.48 3.23 0.35
CA GLY A 266 17.44 3.76 -1.01
C GLY A 266 16.08 3.51 -1.69
N LEU A 267 15.56 2.29 -1.55
CA LEU A 267 14.27 1.89 -2.08
C LEU A 267 13.10 2.69 -1.45
N VAL A 268 13.14 2.95 -0.15
CA VAL A 268 12.11 3.78 0.51
C VAL A 268 12.13 5.22 0.02
N ILE A 269 13.30 5.82 -0.16
CA ILE A 269 13.39 7.18 -0.73
C ILE A 269 12.79 7.19 -2.14
N LEU A 270 13.08 6.18 -2.96
CA LEU A 270 12.45 6.02 -4.28
C LEU A 270 10.92 5.94 -4.17
N PHE A 271 10.37 5.19 -3.21
CA PHE A 271 8.91 5.13 -3.03
C PHE A 271 8.30 6.46 -2.61
N LEU A 272 8.95 7.19 -1.70
CA LEU A 272 8.47 8.48 -1.23
C LEU A 272 8.52 9.55 -2.33
N ASP A 273 9.41 9.41 -3.31
CA ASP A 273 9.52 10.34 -4.44
C ASP A 273 8.46 10.13 -5.53
N TYR A 274 7.57 9.13 -5.38
CA TYR A 274 6.56 8.79 -6.40
C TYR A 274 5.69 9.96 -6.83
N ARG A 275 5.22 10.78 -5.88
CA ARG A 275 4.41 11.98 -6.17
C ARG A 275 5.20 12.99 -7.01
N HIS A 276 6.46 13.19 -6.67
CA HIS A 276 7.32 14.12 -7.36
C HIS A 276 7.66 13.65 -8.79
N GLU A 277 7.82 12.34 -9.01
CA GLU A 277 8.09 11.78 -10.34
C GLU A 277 6.85 11.78 -11.27
N HIS A 278 5.63 11.80 -10.73
CA HIS A 278 4.38 11.62 -11.49
C HIS A 278 3.39 12.79 -11.35
N LYS A 279 3.90 14.03 -11.37
CA LYS A 279 3.10 15.26 -11.21
C LYS A 279 2.05 15.47 -12.30
N ASP A 280 2.21 14.81 -13.43
CA ASP A 280 1.27 14.78 -14.54
C ASP A 280 -0.03 14.02 -14.23
N LEU A 281 -0.05 13.23 -13.14
CA LEU A 281 -1.25 12.54 -12.68
C LEU A 281 -2.12 13.43 -11.77
N GLY A 282 -3.43 13.17 -11.75
CA GLY A 282 -4.36 13.89 -10.89
C GLY A 282 -4.11 13.64 -9.40
N SER A 283 -4.32 14.68 -8.58
CA SER A 283 -4.03 14.70 -7.14
C SER A 283 -4.68 13.54 -6.36
N GLU A 284 -5.96 13.24 -6.59
CA GLU A 284 -6.67 12.14 -5.92
C GLU A 284 -6.03 10.75 -6.15
N ILE A 285 -5.49 10.55 -7.36
CA ILE A 285 -4.85 9.29 -7.74
C ILE A 285 -3.48 9.17 -7.06
N LEU A 286 -2.74 10.28 -6.97
CA LEU A 286 -1.48 10.37 -6.26
C LEU A 286 -1.68 10.14 -4.75
N ASP A 287 -2.71 10.76 -4.14
CA ASP A 287 -3.09 10.53 -2.74
C ASP A 287 -3.33 9.04 -2.46
N GLY A 288 -4.02 8.36 -3.38
CA GLY A 288 -4.28 6.93 -3.29
C GLY A 288 -3.00 6.08 -3.29
N ALA A 289 -2.08 6.33 -4.22
CA ALA A 289 -0.82 5.60 -4.30
C ALA A 289 0.10 5.90 -3.10
N GLU A 290 0.23 7.18 -2.74
CA GLU A 290 1.06 7.66 -1.65
C GLU A 290 0.63 7.10 -0.30
N ARG A 291 -0.68 7.01 -0.03
CA ARG A 291 -1.19 6.39 1.20
C ARG A 291 -0.67 4.96 1.39
N HIS A 292 -0.63 4.17 0.31
CA HIS A 292 -0.10 2.80 0.36
C HIS A 292 1.41 2.78 0.61
N VAL A 293 2.16 3.71 -0.01
CA VAL A 293 3.60 3.89 0.25
C VAL A 293 3.84 4.25 1.71
N VAL A 294 3.16 5.27 2.25
CA VAL A 294 3.30 5.73 3.64
C VAL A 294 3.01 4.60 4.63
N CYS A 295 1.97 3.79 4.38
CA CYS A 295 1.66 2.63 5.21
C CYS A 295 2.79 1.58 5.19
N ALA A 296 3.39 1.34 4.03
CA ALA A 296 4.46 0.37 3.87
C ALA A 296 5.78 0.85 4.52
N VAL A 297 6.12 2.12 4.35
CA VAL A 297 7.27 2.74 5.01
C VAL A 297 7.09 2.74 6.52
N THR A 298 5.89 3.05 7.01
CA THR A 298 5.57 2.98 8.44
C THR A 298 5.81 1.56 8.99
N ALA A 299 5.40 0.52 8.25
CA ALA A 299 5.63 -0.88 8.64
C ALA A 299 7.12 -1.24 8.72
N LEU A 300 7.97 -0.69 7.83
CA LEU A 300 9.43 -0.84 7.94
C LEU A 300 9.96 -0.15 9.20
N CYS A 301 9.52 1.07 9.49
CA CYS A 301 9.98 1.83 10.65
C CYS A 301 9.74 1.09 11.97
N PHE A 302 8.67 0.29 12.08
CA PHE A 302 8.40 -0.57 13.23
C PHE A 302 9.42 -1.70 13.44
N LYS A 303 10.16 -2.08 12.40
CA LYS A 303 11.21 -3.11 12.46
C LYS A 303 12.61 -2.54 12.72
N LEU A 304 12.76 -1.23 12.69
CA LEU A 304 14.04 -0.57 12.92
C LEU A 304 14.24 -0.27 14.40
N SER A 305 15.48 -0.44 14.88
CA SER A 305 15.87 0.05 16.21
C SER A 305 15.99 1.57 16.22
N GLU A 306 16.00 2.20 17.40
CA GLU A 306 16.23 3.64 17.51
C GLU A 306 17.55 4.08 16.85
N GLU A 307 18.62 3.29 17.02
CA GLU A 307 19.96 3.58 16.47
C GLU A 307 19.99 3.60 14.94
N THR A 308 19.16 2.77 14.30
CA THR A 308 19.07 2.68 12.83
C THR A 308 18.02 3.62 12.26
N PHE A 309 16.91 3.81 12.98
CA PHE A 309 15.83 4.69 12.56
C PHE A 309 16.21 6.17 12.65
N ARG A 310 16.91 6.62 13.69
CA ARG A 310 17.32 8.02 13.85
C ARG A 310 18.07 8.60 12.63
N PRO A 311 19.19 8.00 12.17
CA PRO A 311 19.90 8.50 11.00
C PRO A 311 19.08 8.36 9.73
N PHE A 312 18.22 7.34 9.63
CA PHE A 312 17.34 7.18 8.47
C PHE A 312 16.27 8.27 8.41
N PHE A 313 15.65 8.61 9.54
CA PHE A 313 14.70 9.71 9.64
C PHE A 313 15.36 11.05 9.29
N CYS A 314 16.60 11.29 9.74
CA CYS A 314 17.37 12.46 9.29
C CYS A 314 17.57 12.48 7.78
N LYS A 315 17.86 11.32 7.17
CA LYS A 315 18.00 11.19 5.72
C LYS A 315 16.69 11.53 5.00
N ILE A 316 15.55 11.01 5.46
CA ILE A 316 14.23 11.34 4.90
C ILE A 316 13.93 12.83 5.05
N PHE A 317 14.18 13.42 6.23
CA PHE A 317 13.98 14.84 6.45
C PHE A 317 14.85 15.70 5.52
N SER A 318 16.12 15.31 5.34
CA SER A 318 17.05 15.99 4.44
C SER A 318 16.61 15.90 2.97
N TRP A 319 16.10 14.74 2.53
CA TRP A 319 15.55 14.54 1.19
C TRP A 319 14.36 15.47 0.91
N ALA A 320 13.51 15.71 1.92
CA ALA A 320 12.34 16.57 1.77
C ALA A 320 12.66 18.07 1.85
N THR A 321 13.73 18.48 2.54
CA THR A 321 13.93 19.90 2.93
C THR A 321 15.19 20.58 2.40
N ILE A 322 16.18 19.83 1.90
CA ILE A 322 17.45 20.43 1.42
C ILE A 322 17.25 21.17 0.10
N SER A 323 16.32 20.73 -0.73
CA SER A 323 16.14 21.33 -2.04
C SER A 323 15.54 22.73 -1.96
N GLU A 324 16.16 23.67 -2.66
CA GLU A 324 15.66 25.03 -2.83
C GLU A 324 14.74 25.15 -4.05
N ASP A 325 14.65 24.11 -4.89
CA ASP A 325 13.80 24.11 -6.07
C ASP A 325 12.33 24.06 -5.67
N GLU A 326 11.54 25.05 -6.08
CA GLU A 326 10.10 25.12 -5.75
C GLU A 326 9.33 23.88 -6.26
N SER A 327 9.82 23.29 -7.36
CA SER A 327 9.27 22.05 -7.90
C SER A 327 9.49 20.83 -7.00
N GLU A 328 10.34 20.89 -5.98
CA GLU A 328 10.56 19.75 -5.07
C GLU A 328 9.79 19.90 -3.74
N ARG A 329 8.99 20.97 -3.59
CA ARG A 329 8.17 21.21 -2.38
C ARG A 329 7.12 20.14 -2.12
N ASP A 330 6.70 19.39 -3.14
CA ASP A 330 5.80 18.24 -2.96
C ASP A 330 6.40 17.16 -2.04
N ARG A 331 7.73 17.06 -1.93
CA ARG A 331 8.38 16.15 -0.98
C ARG A 331 8.10 16.54 0.47
N VAL A 332 7.89 17.82 0.76
CA VAL A 332 7.50 18.30 2.09
C VAL A 332 6.09 17.81 2.45
N PHE A 333 5.17 17.81 1.47
CA PHE A 333 3.85 17.20 1.63
C PHE A 333 3.97 15.73 2.03
N THR A 334 4.72 14.94 1.25
CA THR A 334 4.92 13.52 1.51
C THR A 334 5.61 13.25 2.84
N PHE A 335 6.59 14.07 3.20
CA PHE A 335 7.24 14.00 4.50
C PHE A 335 6.25 14.17 5.65
N TYR A 336 5.40 15.20 5.63
CA TYR A 336 4.46 15.43 6.72
C TYR A 336 3.32 14.41 6.77
N HIS A 337 2.89 13.89 5.62
CA HIS A 337 1.96 12.75 5.57
C HIS A 337 2.59 11.50 6.23
N LEU A 338 3.87 11.23 5.96
CA LEU A 338 4.60 10.16 6.64
C LEU A 338 4.76 10.42 8.14
N THR A 339 5.11 11.64 8.57
CA THR A 339 5.28 11.94 10.00
C THR A 339 3.99 11.89 10.76
N GLU A 340 2.87 12.29 10.17
CA GLU A 340 1.55 12.14 10.78
C GLU A 340 1.31 10.66 11.07
N LYS A 341 1.52 9.81 10.05
CA LYS A 341 1.27 8.38 10.24
C LYS A 341 2.21 7.73 11.25
N LEU A 342 3.49 8.13 11.25
CA LEU A 342 4.46 7.68 12.24
C LEU A 342 4.09 8.16 13.66
N ALA A 343 3.63 9.39 13.82
CA ALA A 343 3.22 9.94 15.10
C ALA A 343 2.01 9.20 15.68
N GLU A 344 1.00 8.91 14.86
CA GLU A 344 -0.18 8.12 15.26
C GLU A 344 0.19 6.71 15.72
N THR A 345 1.12 6.07 15.01
CA THR A 345 1.41 4.64 15.16
C THR A 345 2.46 4.38 16.24
N LEU A 346 3.58 5.11 16.25
CA LEU A 346 4.65 4.97 17.24
C LEU A 346 4.41 5.79 18.51
N LYS A 347 3.46 6.74 18.49
CA LYS A 347 3.04 7.55 19.64
C LYS A 347 4.25 8.21 20.33
N GLY A 348 4.39 8.00 21.65
CA GLY A 348 5.47 8.57 22.45
C GLY A 348 6.90 8.19 22.01
N LEU A 349 7.08 7.11 21.23
CA LEU A 349 8.38 6.74 20.67
C LEU A 349 8.78 7.67 19.51
N PHE A 350 7.82 8.11 18.70
CA PHE A 350 8.09 9.02 17.57
C PHE A 350 8.64 10.37 18.04
N VAL A 351 8.19 10.83 19.22
CA VAL A 351 8.55 12.14 19.76
C VAL A 351 10.07 12.31 19.99
N LEU A 352 10.81 11.21 20.12
CA LEU A 352 12.28 11.20 20.22
C LEU A 352 12.99 11.76 18.97
N PHE A 353 12.28 11.83 17.83
CA PHE A 353 12.81 12.29 16.54
C PHE A 353 12.22 13.65 16.14
N ALA A 354 11.10 14.05 16.76
CA ALA A 354 10.35 15.25 16.38
C ALA A 354 11.12 16.56 16.54
N GLY A 355 12.15 16.59 17.39
CA GLY A 355 13.00 17.76 17.56
C GLY A 355 13.66 18.27 16.27
N GLN A 356 13.84 17.41 15.26
CA GLN A 356 14.53 17.76 14.01
C GLN A 356 13.72 18.69 13.11
N PHE A 357 12.38 18.54 13.12
CA PHE A 357 11.51 19.28 12.21
C PHE A 357 10.75 20.43 12.89
N ILE A 358 10.93 20.70 14.18
CA ILE A 358 10.16 21.74 14.90
C ILE A 358 10.26 23.11 14.21
N LYS A 359 11.49 23.57 13.93
CA LYS A 359 11.71 24.85 13.26
C LYS A 359 11.07 24.87 11.86
N HIS A 360 11.23 23.77 11.12
CA HIS A 360 10.63 23.63 9.79
C HIS A 360 9.10 23.64 9.84
N SER A 361 8.48 22.98 10.83
CA SER A 361 7.03 22.95 10.99
C SER A 361 6.45 24.33 11.27
N ALA A 362 7.11 25.15 12.10
CA ALA A 362 6.76 26.55 12.31
C ALA A 362 6.80 27.34 10.99
N THR A 363 7.87 27.20 10.22
CA THR A 363 8.01 27.87 8.91
C THR A 363 6.90 27.45 7.93
N ILE A 364 6.55 26.17 7.87
CA ILE A 364 5.50 25.67 6.98
C ILE A 364 4.11 26.18 7.39
N LEU A 365 3.83 26.28 8.70
CA LEU A 365 2.59 26.88 9.20
C LEU A 365 2.46 28.36 8.78
N ASP A 366 3.56 29.12 8.86
CA ASP A 366 3.57 30.53 8.43
C ASP A 366 3.48 30.68 6.91
N MET A 367 4.18 29.84 6.14
CA MET A 367 4.15 29.89 4.67
C MET A 367 2.78 29.55 4.08
N ASN A 368 1.98 28.73 4.79
CA ASN A 368 0.63 28.36 4.38
C ASN A 368 -0.45 29.19 5.09
N HIS A 369 -0.10 30.39 5.57
CA HIS A 369 -1.04 31.30 6.20
C HIS A 369 -1.51 32.39 5.22
N ASN A 370 -2.79 32.37 4.86
CA ASN A 370 -3.38 33.22 3.82
C ASN A 370 -3.17 34.75 3.97
N ARG A 371 -2.99 35.26 5.19
CA ARG A 371 -2.67 36.69 5.44
C ARG A 371 -1.17 37.03 5.52
N LYS A 372 -0.29 36.04 5.72
CA LYS A 372 1.16 36.26 5.88
C LYS A 372 1.90 36.08 4.55
N THR A 373 1.34 35.30 3.63
CA THR A 373 1.91 35.03 2.32
C THR A 373 1.00 35.51 1.19
N GLU A 374 1.62 36.09 0.16
CA GLU A 374 0.92 36.58 -1.05
C GLU A 374 0.58 35.45 -2.02
N SER A 375 1.31 34.32 -1.94
CA SER A 375 1.13 33.14 -2.77
C SER A 375 1.12 31.86 -1.93
N PRO A 376 0.37 30.82 -2.33
CA PRO A 376 0.40 29.54 -1.64
C PRO A 376 1.78 28.88 -1.75
N TYR A 377 2.12 28.04 -0.76
CA TYR A 377 3.43 27.37 -0.71
C TYR A 377 3.60 26.33 -1.83
N LEU A 378 2.52 25.62 -2.16
CA LEU A 378 2.36 24.72 -3.29
C LEU A 378 1.40 25.34 -4.31
N GLU A 379 1.49 24.91 -5.57
CA GLU A 379 0.58 25.38 -6.63
C GLU A 379 -0.89 24.99 -6.35
N ASP A 380 -1.11 23.83 -5.72
CA ASP A 380 -2.43 23.34 -5.33
C ASP A 380 -2.81 23.80 -3.91
N GLU A 381 -3.83 24.66 -3.81
CA GLU A 381 -4.37 25.14 -2.53
C GLU A 381 -4.96 24.00 -1.67
N ALA A 382 -5.55 22.97 -2.29
CA ALA A 382 -6.08 21.82 -1.57
C ALA A 382 -4.96 21.02 -0.91
N MET A 383 -3.82 20.86 -1.60
CA MET A 383 -2.62 20.25 -1.01
C MET A 383 -2.05 21.11 0.13
N CYS A 384 -2.06 22.44 0.02
CA CYS A 384 -1.67 23.32 1.13
C CYS A 384 -2.57 23.12 2.35
N CYS A 385 -3.89 22.99 2.14
CA CYS A 385 -4.84 22.71 3.22
C CYS A 385 -4.59 21.35 3.89
N GLN A 386 -4.31 20.31 3.10
CA GLN A 386 -3.96 18.98 3.61
C GLN A 386 -2.60 18.97 4.32
N LEU A 387 -1.59 19.67 3.79
CA LEU A 387 -0.28 19.85 4.43
C LEU A 387 -0.43 20.46 5.83
N LEU A 388 -1.24 21.50 5.98
CA LEU A 388 -1.54 22.08 7.30
C LEU A 388 -2.13 21.03 8.26
N ARG A 389 -3.04 20.17 7.78
CA ARG A 389 -3.60 19.08 8.60
C ARG A 389 -2.53 18.10 9.03
N HIS A 390 -1.69 17.62 8.11
CA HIS A 390 -0.59 16.71 8.41
C HIS A 390 0.37 17.30 9.46
N VAL A 391 0.74 18.59 9.33
CA VAL A 391 1.61 19.29 10.29
C VAL A 391 0.94 19.41 11.66
N LEU A 392 -0.31 19.88 11.71
CA LEU A 392 -1.07 20.07 12.95
C LEU A 392 -1.29 18.74 13.68
N ASN A 393 -1.64 17.68 12.97
CA ASN A 393 -1.85 16.34 13.54
C ASN A 393 -0.53 15.71 14.03
N THR A 394 0.56 15.91 13.29
CA THR A 394 1.91 15.47 13.72
C THR A 394 2.30 16.17 15.03
N LEU A 395 2.18 17.50 15.08
CA LEU A 395 2.52 18.30 16.27
C LEU A 395 1.59 17.97 17.45
N GLY A 396 0.28 17.92 17.21
CA GLY A 396 -0.73 17.58 18.22
C GLY A 396 -0.46 16.22 18.85
N SER A 397 -0.13 15.20 18.04
CA SER A 397 0.27 13.87 18.53
C SER A 397 1.55 13.93 19.38
N CYS A 398 2.54 14.74 18.98
CA CYS A 398 3.76 14.91 19.77
C CYS A 398 3.48 15.55 21.13
N PHE A 399 2.63 16.58 21.17
CA PHE A 399 2.23 17.26 22.41
C PHE A 399 1.44 16.31 23.32
N GLN A 400 0.49 15.56 22.76
CA GLN A 400 -0.34 14.60 23.50
C GLN A 400 0.50 13.53 24.22
N HIS A 401 1.54 12.99 23.57
CA HIS A 401 2.24 11.81 24.09
C HIS A 401 3.42 12.10 25.03
N LYS A 402 4.02 13.28 24.99
CA LYS A 402 5.17 13.64 25.84
C LYS A 402 5.04 14.99 26.55
N GLY A 403 4.05 15.81 26.20
CA GLY A 403 3.70 17.06 26.89
C GLY A 403 4.92 17.88 27.34
N LYS A 404 5.02 18.11 28.65
CA LYS A 404 6.10 18.88 29.31
C LYS A 404 7.52 18.38 29.02
N THR A 405 7.71 17.08 28.76
CA THR A 405 9.06 16.54 28.44
C THR A 405 9.50 16.87 27.02
N PHE A 406 8.54 17.10 26.11
CA PHE A 406 8.81 17.49 24.73
C PHE A 406 8.81 19.01 24.57
N LEU A 407 7.88 19.71 25.20
CA LEU A 407 7.71 21.17 25.10
C LEU A 407 8.66 21.90 26.06
N VAL A 408 9.95 21.87 25.74
CA VAL A 408 10.96 22.73 26.38
C VAL A 408 10.84 24.18 25.89
N LYS A 409 11.33 25.13 26.70
CA LYS A 409 11.25 26.58 26.44
C LYS A 409 11.61 26.99 25.01
N GLU A 410 12.68 26.42 24.45
CA GLU A 410 13.10 26.70 23.07
C GLU A 410 12.00 26.36 22.05
N ARG A 411 11.37 25.19 22.18
CA ARG A 411 10.33 24.72 21.25
C ARG A 411 9.04 25.49 21.43
N THR A 412 8.65 25.80 22.67
CA THR A 412 7.46 26.63 22.92
C THR A 412 7.64 28.01 22.31
N THR A 413 8.81 28.65 22.47
CA THR A 413 9.09 29.96 21.85
C THR A 413 9.00 29.92 20.32
N ILE A 414 9.47 28.85 19.67
CA ILE A 414 9.38 28.68 18.21
C ILE A 414 7.92 28.47 17.75
N LEU A 415 7.11 27.75 18.52
CA LEU A 415 5.81 27.25 18.07
C LEU A 415 4.62 28.13 18.47
N THR A 416 4.71 28.90 19.55
CA THR A 416 3.55 29.64 20.11
C THR A 416 2.87 30.54 19.09
N GLU A 417 3.63 31.38 18.37
CA GLU A 417 3.05 32.33 17.40
C GLU A 417 2.54 31.64 16.12
N PRO A 418 3.33 30.80 15.42
CA PRO A 418 2.85 30.11 14.21
C PRO A 418 1.60 29.25 14.45
N LEU A 419 1.47 28.63 15.63
CA LEU A 419 0.31 27.82 15.99
C LEU A 419 -0.93 28.67 16.30
N VAL A 420 -0.79 29.72 17.12
CA VAL A 420 -1.94 30.58 17.48
C VAL A 420 -2.45 31.35 16.27
N ASP A 421 -1.57 31.73 15.34
CA ASP A 421 -1.99 32.40 14.11
C ASP A 421 -2.81 31.50 13.18
N GLN A 422 -2.73 30.17 13.30
CA GLN A 422 -3.61 29.28 12.54
C GLN A 422 -5.10 29.45 12.86
N ILE A 423 -5.45 30.07 13.99
CA ILE A 423 -6.84 30.42 14.32
C ILE A 423 -7.40 31.45 13.31
N GLU A 424 -6.53 32.31 12.76
CA GLU A 424 -6.87 33.30 11.74
C GLU A 424 -6.71 32.79 10.31
N ASN A 425 -6.18 31.58 10.14
CA ASN A 425 -5.89 31.01 8.83
C ASN A 425 -7.16 30.45 8.17
N MET A 426 -7.70 31.22 7.24
CA MET A 426 -8.90 30.89 6.45
C MET A 426 -8.55 30.32 5.06
N LEU A 427 -7.40 29.65 4.91
CA LEU A 427 -7.03 28.98 3.65
C LEU A 427 -7.98 27.80 3.35
N GLY A 428 -8.51 27.72 2.13
CA GLY A 428 -9.46 26.71 1.68
C GLY A 428 -10.94 27.09 1.82
N GLU A 429 -11.80 26.21 1.31
CA GLU A 429 -13.25 26.35 1.44
C GLU A 429 -13.72 26.31 2.89
N GLU A 430 -14.88 26.90 3.18
CA GLU A 430 -15.42 27.02 4.54
C GLU A 430 -15.53 25.68 5.28
N VAL A 431 -15.99 24.62 4.60
CA VAL A 431 -16.10 23.27 5.18
C VAL A 431 -14.71 22.71 5.54
N VAL A 432 -13.72 22.94 4.68
CA VAL A 432 -12.33 22.48 4.89
C VAL A 432 -11.70 23.22 6.07
N VAL A 433 -11.91 24.54 6.15
CA VAL A 433 -11.45 25.36 7.28
C VAL A 433 -12.09 24.91 8.58
N GLN A 434 -13.42 24.73 8.60
CA GLN A 434 -14.14 24.28 9.80
C GLN A 434 -13.64 22.92 10.27
N SER A 435 -13.53 21.93 9.38
CA SER A 435 -12.98 20.61 9.71
C SER A 435 -11.53 20.69 10.20
N ARG A 436 -10.66 21.51 9.57
CA ARG A 436 -9.28 21.70 10.05
C ARG A 436 -9.24 22.30 11.44
N VAL A 437 -10.10 23.28 11.74
CA VAL A 437 -10.17 23.92 13.04
C VAL A 437 -10.61 22.91 14.10
N THR A 438 -11.72 22.21 13.87
CA THR A 438 -12.33 21.32 14.87
C THR A 438 -11.55 20.03 15.09
N GLU A 439 -11.07 19.40 14.02
CA GLU A 439 -10.43 18.08 14.08
C GLU A 439 -8.92 18.14 14.34
N CYS A 440 -8.25 19.21 13.89
CA CYS A 440 -6.78 19.30 13.96
C CYS A 440 -6.30 20.41 14.91
N LEU A 441 -6.73 21.66 14.69
CA LEU A 441 -6.17 22.82 15.38
C LEU A 441 -6.58 22.86 16.86
N VAL A 442 -7.86 22.70 17.17
CA VAL A 442 -8.40 22.76 18.53
C VAL A 442 -7.73 21.72 19.44
N PRO A 443 -7.66 20.42 19.07
CA PRO A 443 -6.94 19.43 19.86
C PRO A 443 -5.44 19.75 20.00
N CYS A 444 -4.79 20.17 18.91
CA CYS A 444 -3.36 20.48 18.89
C CYS A 444 -3.00 21.60 19.89
N LEU A 445 -3.73 22.71 19.85
CA LEU A 445 -3.51 23.86 20.73
C LEU A 445 -3.83 23.55 22.20
N ALA A 446 -4.86 22.74 22.47
CA ALA A 446 -5.18 22.32 23.82
C ALA A 446 -4.09 21.43 24.43
N TYR A 447 -3.53 20.47 23.66
CA TYR A 447 -2.38 19.68 24.10
C TYR A 447 -1.11 20.52 24.25
N PHE A 448 -0.90 21.50 23.37
CA PHE A 448 0.20 22.45 23.49
C PHE A 448 0.12 23.20 24.83
N ALA A 449 -1.04 23.78 25.17
CA ALA A 449 -1.26 24.51 26.41
C ALA A 449 -1.00 23.66 27.67
N ALA A 450 -1.48 22.41 27.67
CA ALA A 450 -1.28 21.47 28.76
C ALA A 450 0.19 21.04 28.93
N GLY A 451 0.95 21.01 27.84
CA GLY A 451 2.37 20.64 27.84
C GLY A 451 3.33 21.81 28.08
N CYS A 452 2.90 23.07 27.95
CA CYS A 452 3.73 24.24 28.23
C CYS A 452 4.07 24.40 29.72
N ASP A 453 5.20 25.05 30.01
CA ASP A 453 5.46 25.63 31.34
C ASP A 453 4.55 26.85 31.60
N ASP A 454 4.52 27.36 32.83
CA ASP A 454 3.56 28.41 33.19
C ASP A 454 3.80 29.73 32.46
N ALA A 455 5.07 30.04 32.11
CA ALA A 455 5.40 31.25 31.37
C ALA A 455 4.92 31.18 29.92
N ALA A 456 5.24 30.08 29.23
CA ALA A 456 4.79 29.85 27.86
C ALA A 456 3.26 29.68 27.79
N ARG A 457 2.64 29.05 28.80
CA ARG A 457 1.18 28.89 28.88
C ARG A 457 0.47 30.24 29.01
N LYS A 458 1.00 31.16 29.82
CA LYS A 458 0.48 32.53 29.93
C LYS A 458 0.62 33.30 28.61
N GLU A 459 1.78 33.20 27.94
CA GLU A 459 1.97 33.86 26.64
C GLU A 459 1.00 33.33 25.58
N TYR A 460 0.87 32.00 25.48
CA TYR A 460 -0.09 31.34 24.60
C TYR A 460 -1.53 31.79 24.89
N HIS A 461 -1.92 31.79 26.16
CA HIS A 461 -3.27 32.15 26.60
C HIS A 461 -3.60 33.59 26.26
N HIS A 462 -2.70 34.53 26.54
CA HIS A 462 -2.88 35.93 26.16
C HIS A 462 -3.08 36.10 24.64
N LYS A 463 -2.24 35.44 23.84
CA LYS A 463 -2.36 35.48 22.37
C LYS A 463 -3.69 34.88 21.89
N LEU A 464 -4.15 33.79 22.50
CA LEU A 464 -5.46 33.19 22.21
C LEU A 464 -6.61 34.17 22.52
N LEU A 465 -6.59 34.82 23.68
CA LEU A 465 -7.62 35.79 24.06
C LEU A 465 -7.69 36.97 23.09
N ILE A 466 -6.56 37.46 22.58
CA ILE A 466 -6.57 38.51 21.56
C ILE A 466 -7.35 38.07 20.30
N LYS A 467 -7.27 36.79 19.90
CA LYS A 467 -8.03 36.27 18.75
C LYS A 467 -9.55 36.30 18.98
N MET A 468 -10.02 36.33 20.22
CA MET A 468 -11.45 36.51 20.54
C MET A 468 -11.98 37.89 20.19
N ARG A 469 -11.12 38.90 20.00
CA ARG A 469 -11.52 40.25 19.56
C ARG A 469 -11.29 40.47 18.05
N ASN A 470 -11.07 39.41 17.28
CA ASN A 470 -10.84 39.55 15.85
C ASN A 470 -12.08 40.10 15.14
N THR A 471 -11.90 40.87 14.07
CA THR A 471 -13.00 41.45 13.29
C THR A 471 -13.87 40.40 12.61
N SER A 472 -13.33 39.20 12.32
CA SER A 472 -14.06 38.09 11.74
C SER A 472 -14.74 37.23 12.79
N ALA A 473 -16.07 37.10 12.71
CA ALA A 473 -16.85 36.21 13.60
C ALA A 473 -16.37 34.75 13.53
N LYS A 474 -15.93 34.27 12.35
CA LYS A 474 -15.38 32.92 12.17
C LYS A 474 -14.11 32.70 12.99
N VAL A 475 -13.23 33.70 13.06
CA VAL A 475 -12.01 33.66 13.89
C VAL A 475 -12.39 33.65 15.37
N ARG A 476 -13.33 34.52 15.78
CA ARG A 476 -13.79 34.57 17.18
C ARG A 476 -14.40 33.24 17.62
N TYR A 477 -15.24 32.64 16.77
CA TYR A 477 -15.81 31.31 16.98
C TYR A 477 -14.71 30.25 17.14
N ALA A 478 -13.73 30.21 16.23
CA ALA A 478 -12.61 29.27 16.31
C ALA A 478 -11.76 29.47 17.59
N ALA A 479 -11.46 30.73 17.96
CA ALA A 479 -10.73 31.07 19.18
C ALA A 479 -11.48 30.59 20.43
N LEU A 480 -12.80 30.75 20.44
CA LEU A 480 -13.65 30.30 21.53
C LEU A 480 -13.72 28.76 21.63
N GLN A 481 -13.69 28.05 20.50
CA GLN A 481 -13.55 26.59 20.49
C GLN A 481 -12.20 26.12 21.06
N VAL A 482 -11.11 26.78 20.66
CA VAL A 482 -9.76 26.49 21.20
C VAL A 482 -9.71 26.76 22.69
N PHE A 483 -10.31 27.86 23.14
CA PHE A 483 -10.43 28.21 24.55
C PHE A 483 -11.17 27.13 25.34
N ARG A 484 -12.34 26.72 24.86
CA ARG A 484 -13.15 25.66 25.47
C ARG A 484 -12.35 24.38 25.69
N GLU A 485 -11.65 23.92 24.66
CA GLU A 485 -10.84 22.71 24.74
C GLU A 485 -9.58 22.89 25.61
N THR A 486 -8.99 24.09 25.60
CA THR A 486 -7.87 24.43 26.50
C THR A 486 -8.28 24.33 27.96
N VAL A 487 -9.45 24.86 28.34
CA VAL A 487 -9.99 24.73 29.70
C VAL A 487 -10.25 23.26 30.04
N ARG A 488 -10.89 22.49 29.14
CA ARG A 488 -11.11 21.05 29.35
C ARG A 488 -9.83 20.28 29.63
N LYS A 489 -8.73 20.63 28.96
CA LYS A 489 -7.44 19.95 29.13
C LYS A 489 -6.69 20.38 30.39
N LEU A 490 -6.79 21.63 30.78
CA LEU A 490 -6.10 22.15 31.97
C LEU A 490 -6.86 21.84 33.27
N GLY A 491 -8.20 21.81 33.24
CA GLY A 491 -9.02 21.65 34.44
C GLY A 491 -8.71 22.74 35.47
N ASP A 492 -8.48 22.33 36.72
CA ASP A 492 -8.19 23.23 37.85
C ASP A 492 -6.93 24.10 37.61
N ASP A 493 -5.95 23.62 36.83
CA ASP A 493 -4.74 24.40 36.50
C ASP A 493 -5.07 25.68 35.71
N TYR A 494 -6.27 25.77 35.13
CA TYR A 494 -6.74 26.95 34.42
C TYR A 494 -7.15 28.12 35.35
N LEU A 495 -7.45 27.87 36.63
CA LEU A 495 -7.94 28.90 37.56
C LEU A 495 -7.02 30.14 37.64
N VAL A 496 -5.71 29.94 37.48
CA VAL A 496 -4.72 31.04 37.52
C VAL A 496 -4.82 31.95 36.29
N LEU A 497 -5.35 31.46 35.17
CA LEU A 497 -5.50 32.18 33.90
C LEU A 497 -6.90 32.79 33.74
N LEU A 498 -7.88 32.29 34.49
CA LEU A 498 -9.28 32.71 34.40
C LEU A 498 -9.49 34.24 34.50
N PRO A 499 -8.86 34.97 35.43
CA PRO A 499 -9.09 36.42 35.56
C PRO A 499 -8.77 37.21 34.30
N GLU A 500 -7.80 36.77 33.49
CA GLU A 500 -7.44 37.43 32.23
C GLU A 500 -8.48 37.18 31.13
N ALA A 501 -9.21 36.06 31.19
CA ALA A 501 -10.20 35.67 30.19
C ALA A 501 -11.58 36.31 30.41
N VAL A 502 -11.94 36.64 31.65
CA VAL A 502 -13.27 37.18 31.99
C VAL A 502 -13.68 38.38 31.13
N PRO A 503 -12.84 39.42 30.93
CA PRO A 503 -13.24 40.56 30.11
C PRO A 503 -13.54 40.18 28.65
N PHE A 504 -12.83 39.19 28.11
CA PHE A 504 -13.03 38.74 26.73
C PHE A 504 -14.31 37.93 26.60
N LEU A 505 -14.63 37.08 27.58
CA LEU A 505 -15.90 36.36 27.62
C LEU A 505 -17.08 37.32 27.77
N ALA A 506 -16.94 38.38 28.59
CA ALA A 506 -17.99 39.37 28.78
C ALA A 506 -18.34 40.08 27.47
N GLU A 507 -17.32 40.46 26.70
CA GLU A 507 -17.51 41.06 25.37
C GLU A 507 -18.15 40.09 24.37
N LEU A 508 -17.75 38.81 24.38
CA LEU A 508 -18.33 37.79 23.49
C LEU A 508 -19.77 37.39 23.85
N MET A 509 -20.21 37.62 25.09
CA MET A 509 -21.60 37.47 25.48
C MET A 509 -22.51 38.53 24.84
N GLU A 510 -21.93 39.64 24.38
CA GLU A 510 -22.62 40.73 23.68
C GLU A 510 -22.18 40.80 22.20
N ASP A 511 -21.73 39.68 21.62
CA ASP A 511 -21.23 39.63 20.25
C ASP A 511 -22.34 39.87 19.21
N ASP A 512 -22.01 40.61 18.14
CA ASP A 512 -22.94 40.88 17.03
C ASP A 512 -23.37 39.59 16.27
N SER A 513 -22.57 38.52 16.35
CA SER A 513 -22.85 37.23 15.73
C SER A 513 -23.56 36.29 16.69
N THR A 514 -24.80 35.92 16.34
CA THR A 514 -25.61 34.98 17.14
C THR A 514 -24.93 33.64 17.38
N GLU A 515 -24.13 33.14 16.43
CA GLU A 515 -23.42 31.86 16.57
C GLU A 515 -22.29 31.94 17.61
N VAL A 516 -21.60 33.09 17.67
CA VAL A 516 -20.52 33.34 18.64
C VAL A 516 -21.10 33.57 20.02
N GLU A 517 -22.17 34.37 20.12
CA GLU A 517 -22.89 34.63 21.38
C GLU A 517 -23.40 33.33 22.01
N GLN A 518 -24.06 32.47 21.22
CA GLN A 518 -24.57 31.18 21.68
C GLN A 518 -23.44 30.26 22.15
N LEU A 519 -22.37 30.15 21.34
CA LEU A 519 -21.21 29.36 21.75
C LEU A 519 -20.59 29.91 23.04
N CYS A 520 -20.54 31.23 23.23
CA CYS A 520 -19.97 31.85 24.43
C CYS A 520 -20.75 31.45 25.68
N GLN A 521 -22.08 31.51 25.61
CA GLN A 521 -22.94 31.08 26.72
C GLN A 521 -22.73 29.59 27.05
N GLU A 522 -22.66 28.72 26.03
CA GLU A 522 -22.35 27.29 26.23
C GLU A 522 -20.98 27.07 26.88
N VAL A 523 -19.96 27.80 26.43
CA VAL A 523 -18.59 27.70 26.95
C VAL A 523 -18.56 28.14 28.40
N ILE A 524 -19.21 29.25 28.77
CA ILE A 524 -19.25 29.75 30.15
C ILE A 524 -19.88 28.69 31.06
N MET A 525 -21.02 28.12 30.67
CA MET A 525 -21.67 27.05 31.44
C MET A 525 -20.77 25.83 31.62
N GLU A 526 -20.03 25.44 30.57
CA GLU A 526 -19.12 24.31 30.64
C GLU A 526 -17.89 24.60 31.51
N VAL A 527 -17.33 25.80 31.42
CA VAL A 527 -16.19 26.23 32.25
C VAL A 527 -16.61 26.31 33.73
N GLU A 528 -17.82 26.80 34.05
CA GLU A 528 -18.38 26.76 35.41
C GLU A 528 -18.47 25.32 35.95
N GLN A 529 -18.91 24.38 35.11
CA GLN A 529 -19.00 22.97 35.48
C GLN A 529 -17.61 22.34 35.73
N ILE A 530 -16.61 22.68 34.90
CA ILE A 530 -15.25 22.16 35.03
C ILE A 530 -14.57 22.71 36.29
N LEU A 531 -14.73 24.01 36.56
CA LEU A 531 -14.04 24.70 37.66
C LEU A 531 -14.80 24.64 39.00
N GLY A 532 -16.09 24.29 38.98
CA GLY A 532 -16.92 24.17 40.18
C GLY A 532 -17.31 25.51 40.84
N GLU A 533 -17.08 26.64 40.18
CA GLU A 533 -17.42 27.99 40.67
C GLU A 533 -18.26 28.75 39.64
N PRO A 534 -19.26 29.54 40.08
CA PRO A 534 -20.03 30.38 39.17
C PRO A 534 -19.18 31.55 38.66
N LEU A 535 -18.98 31.59 37.35
CA LEU A 535 -18.26 32.64 36.63
C LEU A 535 -19.03 33.95 36.63
N MET A 536 -20.36 33.89 36.79
CA MET A 536 -21.25 35.05 36.99
C MET A 536 -20.84 36.01 38.12
N LYS A 537 -19.95 35.61 39.04
CA LYS A 537 -19.40 36.51 40.06
C LYS A 537 -18.32 37.47 39.53
N TYR A 538 -17.77 37.20 38.35
CA TYR A 538 -16.68 37.97 37.75
C TYR A 538 -17.16 38.87 36.59
N PHE A 539 -18.39 38.69 36.13
CA PHE A 539 -19.03 39.47 35.06
C PHE A 539 -19.73 40.73 35.58
#